data_AF-A0A9D7S7V9-F1
#
_entry.id   AF-A0A9D7S7V9-F1
#
_cell.length_a   1.000
_cell.length_b   1.000
_cell.length_c   1.000
_cell.angle_alpha   90.00
_cell.angle_beta   90.00
_cell.angle_gamma   90.00
#
_symmetry.space_group_name_H-M   'P 1'
#
loop_
_entity.id
_entity.type
_entity.pdbx_description
1 polymer ?
#
loop_
_entity_poly.entity_id
_entity_poly.type
_entity_poly.pdbx_seq_one_letter_code
_entity_poly.pdbx_strand_id
1 'polypeptide(L)'
;MKVLKQIRLLLLLVAFVLSGITINGQVKSNDKNYKMASFTDKGVPVSKENFTGTVWVNMNVKPDEGYNTNIGTVTFEPKARTNWHSHTSGQILFVIEGIGYYQEKGKPIQLIQKAM
;
A
#
# COMPACT_ATOMS: atom_id res chain seq x y z
N MET A 1 1.61 -59.82 18.85
CA MET A 1 1.45 -59.10 17.56
C MET A 1 0.25 -58.13 17.48
N LYS A 2 -0.85 -58.33 18.24
CA LYS A 2 -2.01 -57.40 18.27
C LYS A 2 -1.70 -56.05 18.95
N VAL A 3 -0.97 -56.06 20.08
CA VAL A 3 -0.60 -54.84 20.83
C VAL A 3 0.33 -53.92 20.01
N LEU A 4 1.31 -54.49 19.30
CA LEU A 4 2.20 -53.72 18.42
C LEU A 4 1.45 -53.06 17.25
N LYS A 5 0.39 -53.69 16.73
CA LYS A 5 -0.47 -53.12 15.69
C LYS A 5 -1.34 -51.97 16.23
N GLN A 6 -1.85 -52.09 17.45
CA GLN A 6 -2.62 -51.02 18.12
C GLN A 6 -1.74 -49.81 18.44
N ILE A 7 -0.49 -50.02 18.89
CA ILE A 7 0.46 -48.93 19.14
C ILE A 7 0.84 -48.22 17.82
N ARG A 8 1.05 -48.96 16.72
CA ARG A 8 1.29 -48.36 15.40
C ARG A 8 0.08 -47.56 14.88
N LEU A 9 -1.14 -48.06 15.10
CA LEU A 9 -2.36 -47.37 14.70
C LEU A 9 -2.56 -46.07 15.51
N LEU A 10 -2.25 -46.10 16.81
CA LEU A 10 -2.32 -44.92 17.68
C LEU A 10 -1.28 -43.87 17.30
N LEU A 11 -0.05 -44.27 16.98
CA LEU A 11 1.01 -43.35 16.55
C LEU A 11 0.69 -42.70 15.18
N LEU A 12 0.07 -43.43 14.25
CA LEU A 12 -0.38 -42.88 12.96
C LEU A 12 -1.54 -41.87 13.14
N LEU A 13 -2.46 -42.11 14.07
CA LEU A 13 -3.55 -41.18 14.39
C LEU A 13 -3.04 -39.88 15.02
N VAL A 14 -2.08 -39.96 15.94
CA VAL A 14 -1.47 -38.77 16.56
C VAL A 14 -0.73 -37.93 15.51
N ALA A 15 0.00 -38.56 14.59
CA ALA A 15 0.67 -37.85 13.49
C ALA A 15 -0.32 -37.13 12.54
N PHE A 16 -1.51 -37.70 12.33
CA PHE A 16 -2.55 -37.11 11.48
C PHE A 16 -3.26 -35.90 12.13
N VAL A 17 -3.38 -35.90 13.46
CA VAL A 17 -3.93 -34.75 14.22
C VAL A 17 -2.92 -33.59 14.27
N LEU A 18 -1.62 -33.89 14.36
CA LEU A 18 -0.55 -32.87 14.35
C LEU A 18 -0.35 -32.20 12.98
N SER A 19 -0.64 -32.88 11.86
CA SER A 19 -0.58 -32.27 10.51
C SER A 19 -1.84 -31.49 10.13
N GLY A 20 -2.96 -31.69 10.84
CA GLY A 20 -4.23 -30.99 10.60
C GLY A 20 -4.28 -29.56 11.14
N ILE A 21 -3.32 -29.17 11.98
CA ILE A 21 -3.21 -27.81 12.52
C ILE A 21 -2.10 -27.10 11.76
N THR A 22 -2.41 -26.54 10.58
CA THR A 22 -1.91 -25.24 10.06
C THR A 22 -2.31 -25.11 8.59
N ILE A 23 -3.51 -24.57 8.32
CA ILE A 23 -3.70 -23.56 7.26
C ILE A 23 -4.84 -22.65 7.73
N ASN A 24 -4.55 -21.77 8.70
CA ASN A 24 -5.42 -20.62 8.93
C ASN A 24 -4.97 -19.51 7.96
N GLY A 25 -5.29 -19.70 6.68
CA GLY A 25 -5.06 -18.75 5.61
C GLY A 25 -6.33 -17.97 5.31
N GLN A 26 -6.81 -17.18 6.26
CA GLN A 26 -7.59 -15.99 5.95
C GLN A 26 -6.63 -14.82 6.17
N VAL A 27 -6.38 -13.95 5.19
CA VAL A 27 -7.33 -12.90 4.81
C VAL A 27 -7.14 -12.58 3.31
N LYS A 28 -8.12 -12.92 2.47
CA LYS A 28 -8.40 -12.08 1.29
C LYS A 28 -9.37 -11.00 1.76
N SER A 29 -8.84 -9.88 2.28
CA SER A 29 -9.62 -8.66 2.34
C SER A 29 -9.65 -8.11 0.92
N ASN A 30 -10.68 -8.49 0.17
CA ASN A 30 -11.21 -7.63 -0.87
C ASN A 30 -11.86 -6.43 -0.15
N ASP A 31 -11.06 -5.59 0.51
CA ASP A 31 -11.55 -4.36 1.12
C ASP A 31 -11.87 -3.38 0.00
N LYS A 32 -13.10 -3.48 -0.51
CA LYS A 32 -13.74 -2.46 -1.35
C LYS A 32 -14.15 -1.21 -0.53
N ASN A 33 -13.62 -1.05 0.68
CA ASN A 33 -13.89 0.10 1.54
C ASN A 33 -12.82 1.18 1.34
N TYR A 34 -12.84 1.87 0.21
CA TYR A 34 -12.25 3.21 0.15
C TYR A 34 -13.16 4.16 0.92
N LYS A 35 -13.09 4.15 2.25
CA LYS A 35 -13.73 5.16 3.10
C LYS A 35 -12.93 6.45 3.03
N MET A 36 -12.98 7.15 1.91
CA MET A 36 -12.53 8.54 1.86
C MET A 36 -13.76 9.42 1.96
N ALA A 37 -13.90 10.10 3.09
CA ALA A 37 -14.92 11.14 3.24
C ALA A 37 -14.45 12.43 2.54
N SER A 38 -13.14 12.67 2.47
CA SER A 38 -12.53 13.82 1.81
C SER A 38 -11.18 13.50 1.18
N PHE A 39 -10.82 14.22 0.10
CA PHE A 39 -9.46 14.24 -0.46
C PHE A 39 -8.42 14.93 0.44
N THR A 40 -8.84 15.49 1.57
CA THR A 40 -7.96 16.13 2.55
C THR A 40 -7.67 15.23 3.75
N ASP A 41 -8.32 14.07 3.84
CA ASP A 41 -8.06 13.09 4.91
C ASP A 41 -6.65 12.51 4.74
N LYS A 42 -5.84 12.56 5.81
CA LYS A 42 -4.50 11.94 5.80
C LYS A 42 -4.62 10.44 5.53
N GLY A 43 -3.82 9.95 4.57
CA GLY A 43 -3.73 8.54 4.23
C GLY A 43 -2.94 7.71 5.25
N VAL A 44 -2.43 6.57 4.80
CA VAL A 44 -1.55 5.69 5.60
C VAL A 44 -0.12 6.22 5.55
N PRO A 45 0.61 6.30 6.68
CA PRO A 45 2.01 6.71 6.66
C PRO A 45 2.85 5.75 5.81
N VAL A 46 3.74 6.29 4.98
CA VAL A 46 4.60 5.49 4.11
C VAL A 46 6.04 5.41 4.64
N SER A 47 6.73 4.35 4.26
CA SER A 47 8.13 4.10 4.59
C SER A 47 9.07 5.09 3.89
N LYS A 48 10.31 5.19 4.42
CA LYS A 48 11.31 6.16 3.96
C LYS A 48 12.06 5.75 2.69
N GLU A 49 11.76 4.60 2.10
CA GLU A 49 12.49 4.13 0.90
C GLU A 49 12.35 5.10 -0.29
N ASN A 50 11.16 5.68 -0.49
CA ASN A 50 10.87 6.58 -1.62
C ASN A 50 10.73 8.05 -1.21
N PHE A 51 10.85 8.36 0.08
CA PHE A 51 10.52 9.66 0.63
C PHE A 51 11.53 10.11 1.68
N THR A 52 11.79 11.42 1.69
CA THR A 52 12.42 12.11 2.81
C THR A 52 11.34 12.81 3.65
N GLY A 53 11.37 12.64 4.97
CA GLY A 53 10.40 13.26 5.89
C GLY A 53 9.16 12.38 6.12
N THR A 54 8.11 13.00 6.65
CA THR A 54 6.84 12.32 6.97
C THR A 54 5.84 12.52 5.85
N VAL A 55 5.34 11.42 5.28
CA VAL A 55 4.42 11.41 4.14
C VAL A 55 3.31 10.41 4.41
N TRP A 56 2.09 10.75 3.99
CA TRP A 56 0.94 9.85 3.98
C TRP A 56 0.44 9.67 2.56
N VAL A 57 0.07 8.44 2.19
CA VAL A 57 -0.50 8.11 0.88
C VAL A 57 -1.85 7.45 1.07
N ASN A 58 -2.82 7.87 0.26
CA ASN A 58 -4.07 7.16 0.08
C ASN A 58 -4.24 6.82 -1.40
N MET A 59 -4.41 5.54 -1.71
CA MET A 59 -4.67 5.10 -3.09
C MET A 59 -6.17 5.16 -3.34
N ASN A 60 -6.65 6.25 -3.95
CA ASN A 60 -8.08 6.50 -4.20
C ASN A 60 -8.67 5.54 -5.24
N VAL A 61 -7.92 5.30 -6.33
CA VAL A 61 -8.34 4.46 -7.46
C VAL A 61 -7.18 3.56 -7.84
N LYS A 62 -7.46 2.27 -7.94
CA LYS A 62 -6.53 1.27 -8.48
C LYS A 62 -6.85 1.03 -9.96
N PRO A 63 -5.85 0.64 -10.77
CA PRO A 63 -6.07 0.29 -12.15
C PRO A 63 -7.02 -0.91 -12.26
N ASP A 64 -7.87 -0.90 -13.27
CA ASP A 64 -8.73 -2.02 -13.66
C ASP A 64 -8.62 -2.29 -15.17
N GLU A 65 -9.41 -3.26 -15.67
CA GLU A 65 -9.38 -3.66 -17.08
C GLU A 65 -9.82 -2.54 -18.04
N GLY A 66 -10.63 -1.58 -17.58
CA GLY A 66 -11.09 -0.45 -18.39
C GLY A 66 -10.18 0.77 -18.32
N TYR A 67 -9.50 0.95 -17.18
CA TYR A 67 -8.67 2.12 -16.90
C TYR A 67 -7.35 1.69 -16.26
N ASN A 68 -6.27 1.73 -17.04
CA ASN A 68 -4.92 1.47 -16.55
C ASN A 68 -4.31 2.72 -15.88
N THR A 69 -4.96 3.25 -14.84
CA THR A 69 -4.52 4.47 -14.15
C THR A 69 -4.64 4.31 -12.64
N ASN A 70 -3.58 4.71 -11.94
CA ASN A 70 -3.58 4.87 -10.50
C ASN A 70 -3.95 6.32 -10.15
N ILE A 71 -4.87 6.51 -9.21
CA ILE A 71 -5.14 7.84 -8.64
C ILE A 71 -4.92 7.73 -7.14
N GLY A 72 -4.12 8.64 -6.59
CA GLY A 72 -3.80 8.67 -5.19
C GLY A 72 -3.63 10.10 -4.68
N THR A 73 -3.91 10.29 -3.40
CA THR A 73 -3.69 11.52 -2.65
C THR A 73 -2.44 11.34 -1.80
N VAL A 74 -1.56 12.34 -1.81
CA VAL A 74 -0.34 12.31 -1.01
C VAL A 74 -0.25 13.58 -0.18
N THR A 75 -0.06 13.43 1.12
CA THR A 75 0.12 14.54 2.06
C THR A 75 1.56 14.57 2.56
N PHE A 76 2.20 15.73 2.45
CA PHE A 76 3.57 15.95 2.89
C PHE A 76 3.57 16.88 4.11
N GLU A 77 4.28 16.50 5.18
CA GLU A 77 4.66 17.48 6.20
C GLU A 77 5.63 18.53 5.61
N PRO A 78 5.81 19.70 6.25
CA PRO A 78 6.82 20.67 5.85
C PRO A 78 8.19 20.01 5.66
N LYS A 79 8.84 20.32 4.52
CA LYS A 79 10.15 19.78 4.08
C LYS A 79 10.16 18.31 3.64
N ALA A 80 9.04 17.59 3.77
CA ALA A 80 8.93 16.24 3.23
C ALA A 80 8.83 16.28 1.69
N ARG A 81 9.38 15.27 1.02
CA ARG A 81 9.43 15.18 -0.45
C ARG A 81 9.69 13.76 -0.93
N THR A 82 9.39 13.49 -2.18
CA THR A 82 9.81 12.28 -2.88
C THR A 82 11.32 12.30 -3.13
N ASN A 83 11.91 11.11 -3.24
CA ASN A 83 13.21 10.94 -3.87
C ASN A 83 13.10 11.20 -5.38
N TRP A 84 14.22 11.48 -6.05
CA TRP A 84 14.24 11.62 -7.51
C TRP A 84 13.75 10.32 -8.17
N HIS A 85 12.75 10.42 -9.05
CA HIS A 85 12.17 9.30 -9.78
C HIS A 85 11.56 9.77 -11.10
N SER A 86 11.10 8.83 -11.93
CA SER A 86 10.39 9.10 -13.18
C SER A 86 9.25 8.10 -13.37
N HIS A 87 8.25 8.49 -14.16
CA HIS A 87 7.15 7.63 -14.59
C HIS A 87 7.15 7.54 -16.11
N THR A 88 7.24 6.32 -16.65
CA THR A 88 7.28 6.08 -18.11
C THR A 88 6.05 6.64 -18.83
N SER A 89 4.87 6.54 -18.21
CA SER A 89 3.61 7.01 -18.76
C SER A 89 3.26 8.46 -18.35
N GLY A 90 4.19 9.16 -17.71
CA GLY A 90 3.94 10.49 -17.14
C GLY A 90 3.19 10.46 -15.82
N GLN A 91 2.96 11.66 -15.26
CA GLN A 91 2.22 11.89 -14.03
C GLN A 91 1.54 13.26 -14.10
N ILE A 92 0.33 13.36 -13.57
CA ILE A 92 -0.41 14.61 -13.42
C ILE A 92 -0.59 14.86 -11.91
N LEU A 93 -0.36 16.09 -11.48
CA LEU A 93 -0.50 16.51 -10.09
C LEU A 93 -1.61 17.56 -9.97
N PHE A 94 -2.52 17.34 -9.03
CA PHE A 94 -3.52 18.34 -8.61
C PHE A 94 -3.20 18.75 -7.18
N VAL A 95 -2.89 20.03 -6.95
CA VAL A 95 -2.69 20.53 -5.60
C VAL A 95 -4.05 20.83 -4.97
N ILE A 96 -4.40 20.06 -3.95
CA ILE A 96 -5.70 20.13 -3.27
C ILE A 96 -5.65 21.20 -2.18
N GLU A 97 -4.60 21.19 -1.36
CA GLU A 97 -4.36 22.13 -0.26
C GLU A 97 -2.86 22.41 -0.07
N GLY A 98 -2.55 23.57 0.50
CA GLY A 98 -1.19 23.96 0.86
C GLY A 98 -0.35 24.53 -0.29
N ILE A 99 0.95 24.66 -0.02
CA ILE A 99 1.98 25.15 -0.93
C ILE A 99 3.12 24.14 -0.93
N GLY A 100 3.64 23.83 -2.11
CA GLY A 100 4.74 22.89 -2.29
C GLY A 100 5.66 23.29 -3.44
N TYR A 101 6.57 22.38 -3.77
CA TYR A 101 7.54 22.58 -4.84
C TYR A 101 7.56 21.38 -5.79
N TYR A 102 7.69 21.67 -7.08
CA TYR A 102 7.94 20.72 -8.14
C TYR A 102 9.27 21.04 -8.82
N GLN A 103 10.04 20.02 -9.19
CA GLN A 103 11.29 20.21 -9.92
C GLN A 103 11.57 19.04 -10.85
N GLU A 104 11.92 19.35 -12.10
CA GLU A 104 12.58 18.40 -13.01
C GLU A 104 14.10 18.52 -12.89
N LYS A 105 14.81 17.41 -13.10
CA LYS A 105 16.27 17.38 -13.00
C LYS A 105 16.90 18.41 -13.96
N GLY A 106 17.69 19.33 -13.40
CA GLY A 106 18.37 20.39 -14.16
C GLY A 106 17.52 21.60 -14.50
N LYS A 107 16.23 21.64 -14.13
CA LYS A 107 15.36 22.81 -14.30
C LYS A 107 15.18 23.59 -12.99
N PRO A 108 14.81 24.87 -13.05
CA PRO A 108 14.45 25.64 -11.85
C PRO A 108 13.29 25.00 -11.07
N ILE A 109 13.30 25.21 -9.75
CA ILE A 109 12.18 24.82 -8.88
C ILE A 109 10.95 25.66 -9.23
N GLN A 110 9.79 25.02 -9.25
CA GLN A 110 8.49 25.64 -9.46
C GLN A 110 7.68 25.57 -8.16
N LEU A 111 7.11 26.70 -7.73
CA LEU A 111 6.14 26.72 -6.65
C LEU A 111 4.80 26.21 -7.17
N ILE A 112 4.19 25.28 -6.44
CA ILE A 112 2.87 24.76 -6.76
C ILE A 112 1.93 24.98 -5.58
N GLN A 113 0.70 25.40 -5.86
CA GLN A 113 -0.36 25.63 -4.88
C GLN A 113 -1.72 25.36 -5.53
N LYS A 114 -2.78 25.26 -4.72
CA LYS A 114 -4.15 25.08 -5.23
C LYS A 114 -4.48 26.16 -6.27
N ALA A 115 -4.98 25.75 -7.43
CA ALA A 115 -5.50 26.67 -8.44
C ALA A 115 -6.74 27.39 -7.88
N MET A 116 -6.81 28.71 -8.07
CA MET A 116 -7.94 29.54 -7.66
C MET A 116 -9.15 29.36 -8.57
#